data_AF-A0A6P6GK76-F1
#
_entry.id   AF-A0A6P6GK76-F1
#
_cell.length_a   1.000
_cell.length_b   1.000
_cell.length_c   1.000
_cell.angle_alpha   90.00
_cell.angle_beta   90.00
_cell.angle_gamma   90.00
#
_symmetry.space_group_name_H-M   'P 1'
#
loop_
_entity.id
_entity.type
_entity.pdbx_description
1 polymer ?
#
loop_
_entity_poly.entity_id
_entity_poly.type
_entity_poly.pdbx_seq_one_letter_code
_entity_poly.pdbx_strand_id
1 'polypeptide(L)'
;MQVKRLRDQDGHIVEHTQPTCCPCGPQRRVPSSCGNVFDKWMRGKANTAHCVRFPGEWFHVFGIGQRSIGFSVQIQVKTGSTISEVVVGPENRTVASTDNFLRVNLIGDFVGYTNIPSFEDFYLVIPRQGGSGQPQTLGGNFSMWMLLERVRFTLDGLECNKIGVSYEAFNGQPNFCSSPFWSCLHNQLWNFWEADQNRIRRNQSPLYGVQGRFERINQHPNAGTHSFSIGVTEVLNTNLLIELRADDVEYVYQRSPGKILSINIPTFEALAQFGVATITTKNTGEVEASYSLTFDCSRDVTLMEEQFFIMKPKEEITRSFKLYPATDQAAKYVCAAILKDSDYNEADRAECQFSTTATVLDNGSQVWCSFEIMIYPILLITS
;
A
#
# COMPACT_ATOMS: atom_id res chain seq x y z
N MET A 1 -26.95 -25.38 -14.62
CA MET A 1 -26.56 -25.09 -13.23
C MET A 1 -27.83 -25.06 -12.39
N GLN A 2 -28.02 -25.97 -11.44
CA GLN A 2 -29.27 -26.08 -10.66
C GLN A 2 -29.28 -25.05 -9.53
N VAL A 3 -30.30 -24.19 -9.51
CA VAL A 3 -30.49 -23.19 -8.44
C VAL A 3 -31.13 -23.88 -7.23
N LYS A 4 -30.34 -24.17 -6.20
CA LYS A 4 -30.78 -24.92 -5.01
C LYS A 4 -30.51 -24.16 -3.70
N ARG A 5 -31.41 -24.23 -2.73
CA ARG A 5 -31.16 -23.68 -1.38
C ARG A 5 -29.91 -24.31 -0.76
N LEU A 6 -29.17 -23.52 0.01
CA LEU A 6 -28.03 -24.05 0.76
C LEU A 6 -28.51 -24.61 2.10
N ARG A 7 -27.82 -25.65 2.57
CA ARG A 7 -27.96 -26.18 3.92
C ARG A 7 -26.62 -26.03 4.63
N ASP A 8 -26.65 -25.71 5.91
CA ASP A 8 -25.46 -25.67 6.76
C ASP A 8 -24.96 -27.10 7.11
N GLN A 9 -23.93 -27.18 7.94
CA GLN A 9 -23.31 -28.46 8.34
C GLN A 9 -24.27 -29.32 9.20
N ASP A 10 -25.23 -28.70 9.86
CA ASP A 10 -26.27 -29.35 10.68
C ASP A 10 -27.53 -29.68 9.86
N GLY A 11 -27.56 -29.35 8.57
CA GLY A 11 -28.64 -29.63 7.65
C GLY A 11 -29.79 -28.61 7.67
N HIS A 12 -29.67 -27.52 8.44
CA HIS A 12 -30.65 -26.43 8.44
C HIS A 12 -30.58 -25.63 7.15
N ILE A 13 -31.73 -25.12 6.71
CA ILE A 13 -31.80 -24.26 5.52
C ILE A 13 -31.23 -22.89 5.89
N VAL A 14 -30.21 -22.46 5.14
CA VAL A 14 -29.68 -21.10 5.30
C VAL A 14 -30.70 -20.13 4.73
N GLU A 15 -31.20 -19.23 5.57
CA GLU A 15 -32.20 -18.23 5.19
C GLU A 15 -31.67 -17.31 4.07
N HIS A 16 -32.59 -16.74 3.30
CA HIS A 16 -32.27 -15.90 2.13
C HIS A 16 -31.44 -16.58 1.02
N THR A 17 -31.09 -17.87 1.08
CA THR A 17 -30.40 -18.55 -0.03
C THR A 17 -31.32 -19.03 -1.16
N GLN A 18 -32.62 -18.80 -1.00
CA GLN A 18 -33.63 -19.12 -2.02
C GLN A 18 -33.57 -18.16 -3.21
N PRO A 19 -33.82 -18.65 -4.43
CA PRO A 19 -33.83 -17.79 -5.61
C PRO A 19 -34.99 -16.81 -5.59
N THR A 20 -34.75 -15.64 -6.16
CA THR A 20 -35.79 -14.66 -6.46
C THR A 20 -36.26 -14.86 -7.90
N CYS A 21 -37.55 -15.10 -8.09
CA CYS A 21 -38.16 -15.34 -9.40
C CYS A 21 -38.68 -14.02 -10.00
N CYS A 22 -38.30 -13.72 -11.24
CA CYS A 22 -38.75 -12.56 -11.98
C CYS A 22 -39.54 -12.97 -13.24
N PRO A 23 -40.57 -12.19 -13.62
CA PRO A 23 -41.35 -12.46 -14.82
C PRO A 23 -40.50 -12.34 -16.08
N CYS A 24 -40.84 -13.10 -17.12
CA CYS A 24 -40.27 -12.96 -18.45
C CYS A 24 -40.58 -11.59 -19.09
N GLY A 25 -39.74 -11.14 -20.03
CA GLY A 25 -39.94 -9.90 -20.79
C GLY A 25 -38.64 -9.18 -21.17
N PRO A 26 -38.70 -8.18 -22.08
CA PRO A 26 -37.52 -7.48 -22.58
C PRO A 26 -36.95 -6.42 -21.61
N GLN A 27 -37.80 -5.69 -20.88
CA GLN A 27 -37.40 -4.68 -19.89
C GLN A 27 -37.34 -5.27 -18.48
N ARG A 28 -36.54 -6.32 -18.31
CA ARG A 28 -36.34 -7.04 -17.04
C ARG A 28 -34.84 -7.22 -16.80
N ARG A 29 -34.48 -7.56 -15.56
CA ARG A 29 -33.09 -7.81 -15.12
C ARG A 29 -32.30 -8.69 -16.09
N VAL A 30 -32.94 -9.73 -16.63
CA VAL A 30 -32.44 -10.52 -17.76
C VAL A 30 -33.52 -10.56 -18.84
N PRO A 31 -33.26 -9.97 -20.03
CA PRO A 31 -34.19 -10.04 -21.15
C PRO A 31 -34.51 -11.50 -21.52
N SER A 32 -35.79 -11.84 -21.56
CA SER A 32 -36.25 -13.21 -21.85
C SER A 32 -37.58 -13.21 -22.60
N SER A 33 -37.83 -14.29 -23.37
CA SER A 33 -39.10 -14.50 -24.07
C SER A 33 -40.10 -15.22 -23.16
N CYS A 34 -41.36 -14.78 -23.19
CA CYS A 34 -42.44 -15.42 -22.46
C CYS A 34 -43.03 -16.65 -23.16
N GLY A 35 -42.54 -16.98 -24.36
CA GLY A 35 -43.11 -18.05 -25.19
C GLY A 35 -44.49 -17.71 -25.76
N ASN A 36 -45.16 -18.71 -26.31
CA ASN A 36 -46.51 -18.58 -26.87
C ASN A 36 -47.60 -18.94 -25.81
N VAL A 37 -48.86 -18.67 -26.15
CA VAL A 37 -50.00 -18.90 -25.25
C VAL A 37 -50.22 -20.38 -24.94
N PHE A 38 -49.96 -21.27 -25.90
CA PHE A 38 -50.13 -22.73 -25.73
C PHE A 38 -49.10 -23.31 -24.75
N ASP A 39 -47.84 -22.90 -24.84
CA ASP A 39 -46.77 -23.30 -23.91
C ASP A 39 -47.05 -22.79 -22.51
N LYS A 40 -47.56 -21.56 -22.39
CA LYS A 40 -47.98 -20.99 -21.10
C LYS A 40 -49.13 -21.76 -20.45
N TRP A 41 -50.04 -22.31 -21.26
CA TRP A 41 -51.17 -23.11 -20.78
C TRP A 41 -50.74 -24.52 -20.35
N MET A 42 -49.87 -25.18 -21.12
CA MET A 42 -49.42 -26.55 -20.86
C MET A 42 -48.32 -26.63 -19.78
N ARG A 43 -47.44 -25.62 -19.67
CA ARG A 43 -46.23 -25.66 -18.82
C ARG A 43 -46.19 -24.57 -17.75
N GLY A 44 -47.14 -23.63 -17.75
CA GLY A 44 -47.21 -22.51 -16.81
C GLY A 44 -46.43 -21.27 -17.28
N LYS A 45 -46.46 -20.21 -16.44
CA LYS A 45 -45.82 -18.94 -16.76
C LYS A 45 -44.29 -19.05 -16.74
N ALA A 46 -43.64 -18.60 -17.81
CA ALA A 46 -42.18 -18.51 -17.87
C ALA A 46 -41.66 -17.44 -16.89
N ASN A 47 -40.66 -17.83 -16.08
CA ASN A 47 -39.98 -16.95 -15.13
C ASN A 47 -38.46 -17.17 -15.24
N THR A 48 -37.70 -16.16 -14.84
CA THR A 48 -36.25 -16.25 -14.65
C THR A 48 -35.95 -16.35 -13.16
N ALA A 49 -35.07 -17.27 -12.77
CA ALA A 49 -34.64 -17.42 -11.38
C ALA A 49 -33.25 -16.82 -11.20
N HIS A 50 -33.11 -15.92 -10.22
CA HIS A 50 -31.87 -15.23 -9.91
C HIS A 50 -31.37 -15.69 -8.54
N CYS A 51 -30.12 -16.13 -8.47
CA CYS A 51 -29.47 -16.51 -7.22
C CYS A 51 -28.05 -15.98 -7.18
N VAL A 52 -27.62 -15.52 -6.02
CA VAL A 52 -26.20 -15.22 -5.74
C VAL A 52 -25.51 -16.48 -5.23
N ARG A 53 -24.25 -16.66 -5.63
CA ARG A 53 -23.35 -17.71 -5.14
C ARG A 53 -21.99 -17.08 -4.92
N PHE A 54 -21.24 -17.64 -3.99
CA PHE A 54 -19.86 -17.26 -3.71
C PHE A 54 -18.92 -18.43 -4.04
N PRO A 55 -18.77 -18.78 -5.33
CA PRO A 55 -17.77 -19.75 -5.74
C PRO A 55 -16.36 -19.12 -5.69
N GLY A 56 -15.33 -19.94 -5.53
CA GLY A 56 -13.95 -19.52 -5.66
C GLY A 56 -13.25 -19.20 -4.34
N GLU A 57 -12.30 -18.29 -4.40
CA GLU A 57 -11.37 -17.97 -3.32
C GLU A 57 -12.03 -17.12 -2.22
N TRP A 58 -11.63 -17.38 -0.98
CA TRP A 58 -12.06 -16.64 0.20
C TRP A 58 -10.89 -15.83 0.75
N PHE A 59 -11.20 -14.74 1.44
CA PHE A 59 -10.20 -13.84 2.00
C PHE A 59 -10.46 -13.61 3.49
N HIS A 60 -9.38 -13.42 4.23
CA HIS A 60 -9.42 -12.89 5.58
C HIS A 60 -9.43 -11.37 5.53
N VAL A 61 -10.20 -10.75 6.43
CA VAL A 61 -10.28 -9.31 6.60
C VAL A 61 -9.80 -8.98 8.00
N PHE A 62 -8.66 -8.30 8.11
CA PHE A 62 -8.03 -7.94 9.37
C PHE A 62 -8.12 -6.44 9.61
N GLY A 63 -8.63 -6.05 10.79
CA GLY A 63 -8.48 -4.70 11.32
C GLY A 63 -7.01 -4.42 11.64
N ILE A 64 -6.50 -3.29 11.18
CA ILE A 64 -5.14 -2.86 11.50
C ILE A 64 -5.19 -2.02 12.77
N GLY A 65 -4.50 -2.49 13.80
CA GLY A 65 -4.41 -1.81 15.09
C GLY A 65 -3.34 -0.72 15.12
N GLN A 66 -2.86 -0.44 16.33
CA GLN A 66 -1.79 0.51 16.54
C GLN A 66 -0.49 0.08 15.85
N ARG A 67 0.19 1.05 15.26
CA ARG A 67 1.52 0.86 14.68
C ARG A 67 2.59 0.82 15.77
N SER A 68 3.54 -0.10 15.64
CA SER A 68 4.80 -0.11 16.39
C SER A 68 6.00 -0.01 15.43
N ILE A 69 7.08 0.61 15.89
CA ILE A 69 8.37 0.66 15.19
C ILE A 69 9.30 -0.35 15.88
N GLY A 70 9.95 -1.19 15.08
CA GLY A 70 10.88 -2.21 15.58
C GLY A 70 12.23 -2.11 14.88
N PHE A 71 13.31 -2.12 15.67
CA PHE A 71 14.70 -2.13 15.22
C PHE A 71 15.59 -2.67 16.34
N SER A 72 16.85 -3.00 16.00
CA SER A 72 17.87 -3.43 16.96
C SER A 72 19.15 -2.64 16.75
N VAL A 73 19.71 -2.09 17.83
CA VAL A 73 21.01 -1.41 17.84
C VAL A 73 22.02 -2.32 18.52
N GLN A 74 23.02 -2.76 17.76
CA GLN A 74 24.12 -3.60 18.22
C GLN A 74 25.31 -2.72 18.60
N ILE A 75 25.80 -2.85 19.83
CA ILE A 75 26.92 -2.07 20.35
C ILE A 75 28.01 -3.05 20.78
N GLN A 76 29.17 -2.91 20.16
CA GLN A 76 30.34 -3.75 20.43
C GLN A 76 31.39 -2.94 21.18
N VAL A 77 31.85 -3.46 22.31
CA VAL A 77 32.94 -2.91 23.12
C VAL A 77 34.10 -3.88 23.11
N LYS A 78 35.29 -3.36 22.82
CA LYS A 78 36.52 -4.14 22.84
C LYS A 78 37.43 -3.67 23.96
N THR A 79 37.70 -4.53 24.94
CA THR A 79 38.59 -4.26 26.08
C THR A 79 39.84 -5.11 25.92
N GLY A 80 40.92 -4.52 25.39
CA GLY A 80 42.12 -5.29 25.04
C GLY A 80 41.84 -6.28 23.90
N SER A 81 41.79 -7.58 24.21
CA SER A 81 41.48 -8.65 23.26
C SER A 81 40.05 -9.19 23.35
N THR A 82 39.30 -8.84 24.41
CA THR A 82 37.93 -9.33 24.59
C THR A 82 36.94 -8.41 23.89
N ILE A 83 35.98 -8.99 23.19
CA ILE A 83 34.85 -8.26 22.59
C ILE A 83 33.60 -8.63 23.40
N SER A 84 32.89 -7.62 23.87
CA SER A 84 31.60 -7.74 24.52
C SER A 84 30.55 -7.03 23.67
N GLU A 85 29.38 -7.63 23.55
CA GLU A 85 28.31 -7.12 22.69
C GLU A 85 27.04 -6.94 23.53
N VAL A 86 26.38 -5.81 23.33
CA VAL A 86 25.04 -5.55 23.86
C VAL A 86 24.12 -5.15 22.73
N VAL A 87 22.88 -5.62 22.78
CA VAL A 87 21.84 -5.29 21.80
C VAL A 87 20.70 -4.62 22.53
N VAL A 88 20.30 -3.43 22.06
CA VAL A 88 19.15 -2.69 22.57
C VAL A 88 18.12 -2.48 21.47
N GLY A 89 16.85 -2.41 21.86
CA GLY A 89 15.73 -2.20 20.94
C GLY A 89 14.49 -1.73 21.69
N PRO A 90 13.40 -1.39 21.00
CA PRO A 90 12.15 -0.98 21.64
C PRO A 90 11.62 -1.98 22.68
N GLU A 91 11.89 -3.28 22.50
CA GLU A 91 11.56 -4.39 23.39
C GLU A 91 12.48 -4.51 24.62
N ASN A 92 13.74 -4.08 24.51
CA ASN A 92 14.72 -4.11 25.59
C ASN A 92 15.59 -2.84 25.53
N ARG A 93 15.13 -1.79 26.19
CA ARG A 93 15.68 -0.44 26.04
C ARG A 93 16.91 -0.16 26.90
N THR A 94 17.12 -0.94 27.96
CA THR A 94 18.17 -0.70 28.94
C THR A 94 18.99 -1.96 29.13
N VAL A 95 20.28 -1.89 28.82
CA VAL A 95 21.21 -3.02 28.94
C VAL A 95 22.51 -2.55 29.57
N ALA A 96 23.08 -3.37 30.45
CA ALA A 96 24.44 -3.21 30.97
C ALA A 96 25.31 -4.38 30.50
N SER A 97 26.60 -4.11 30.27
CA SER A 97 27.58 -5.17 30.04
C SER A 97 27.76 -6.02 31.30
N THR A 98 28.24 -7.25 31.13
CA THR A 98 28.43 -8.21 32.23
C THR A 98 29.36 -7.71 33.34
N ASP A 99 30.33 -6.87 32.99
CA ASP A 99 31.30 -6.24 33.90
C ASP A 99 30.86 -4.84 34.41
N ASN A 100 29.64 -4.39 34.05
CA ASN A 100 29.09 -3.07 34.33
C ASN A 100 29.98 -1.90 33.84
N PHE A 101 30.89 -2.13 32.90
CA PHE A 101 31.70 -1.08 32.29
C PHE A 101 30.88 -0.19 31.35
N LEU A 102 29.97 -0.81 30.59
CA LEU A 102 29.08 -0.16 29.63
C LEU A 102 27.65 -0.25 30.13
N ARG A 103 26.95 0.88 30.11
CA ARG A 103 25.49 0.94 30.25
C ARG A 103 24.90 1.69 29.08
N VAL A 104 23.82 1.15 28.54
CA VAL A 104 23.16 1.67 27.37
C VAL A 104 21.68 1.86 27.69
N ASN A 105 21.16 3.04 27.38
CA ASN A 105 19.75 3.35 27.47
C ASN A 105 19.24 3.95 26.16
N LEU A 106 18.25 3.30 25.55
CA LEU A 106 17.50 3.79 24.41
C LEU A 106 16.42 4.78 24.89
N ILE A 107 16.71 6.07 24.73
CA ILE A 107 15.81 7.15 25.19
C ILE A 107 14.56 7.22 24.30
N GLY A 108 14.76 7.14 22.98
CA GLY A 108 13.70 7.22 21.98
C GLY A 108 14.25 7.64 20.62
N ASP A 109 13.36 7.97 19.69
CA ASP A 109 13.73 8.37 18.34
C ASP A 109 13.46 9.86 18.12
N PHE A 110 14.31 10.50 17.32
CA PHE A 110 14.00 11.82 16.79
C PHE A 110 12.91 11.71 15.73
N VAL A 111 12.04 12.71 15.67
CA VAL A 111 10.94 12.74 14.70
C VAL A 111 11.53 12.84 13.29
N GLY A 112 11.07 11.97 12.40
CA GLY A 112 11.42 11.99 10.98
C GLY A 112 10.77 13.15 10.22
N TYR A 113 11.25 13.41 9.02
CA TYR A 113 10.74 14.39 8.08
C TYR A 113 9.65 13.81 7.16
N THR A 114 9.60 12.47 6.97
CA THR A 114 8.47 11.81 6.34
C THR A 114 7.52 11.15 7.32
N ASN A 115 6.23 11.23 7.01
CA ASN A 115 5.23 10.49 7.77
C ASN A 115 5.23 9.02 7.36
N ILE A 116 5.48 8.15 8.33
CA ILE A 116 5.16 6.72 8.19
C ILE A 116 3.62 6.62 8.10
N PRO A 117 3.05 5.92 7.10
CA PRO A 117 1.60 5.81 6.94
C PRO A 117 0.95 5.11 8.13
N SER A 118 -0.24 5.58 8.51
CA SER A 118 -1.16 4.86 9.40
C SER A 118 -2.24 4.19 8.54
N PHE A 119 -2.77 3.06 9.03
CA PHE A 119 -3.77 2.27 8.31
C PHE A 119 -5.01 2.00 9.18
N GLU A 120 -5.29 2.85 10.17
CA GLU A 120 -6.40 2.67 11.13
C GLU A 120 -7.78 2.65 10.44
N ASP A 121 -7.92 3.39 9.35
CA ASP A 121 -9.13 3.45 8.52
C ASP A 121 -9.15 2.42 7.39
N PHE A 122 -8.24 1.44 7.41
CA PHE A 122 -8.13 0.40 6.40
C PHE A 122 -8.31 -1.00 7.00
N TYR A 123 -8.81 -1.91 6.17
CA TYR A 123 -8.70 -3.34 6.40
C TYR A 123 -7.60 -3.92 5.52
N LEU A 124 -6.84 -4.85 6.10
CA LEU A 124 -5.92 -5.70 5.35
C LEU A 124 -6.66 -6.96 4.90
N VAL A 125 -6.68 -7.19 3.60
CA VAL A 125 -7.33 -8.34 2.98
C VAL A 125 -6.28 -9.31 2.46
N ILE A 126 -6.36 -10.56 2.91
CA ILE A 126 -5.37 -11.61 2.60
C ILE A 126 -6.08 -12.85 2.08
N PRO A 127 -5.66 -13.44 0.95
CA PRO A 127 -6.25 -14.68 0.45
C PRO A 127 -6.09 -15.80 1.47
N ARG A 128 -7.16 -16.54 1.71
CA ARG A 128 -7.14 -17.73 2.55
C ARG A 128 -6.42 -18.84 1.80
N GLN A 129 -5.33 -19.36 2.37
CA GLN A 129 -4.73 -20.61 1.89
C GLN A 129 -5.14 -21.79 2.78
N GLY A 130 -5.46 -22.91 2.14
CA GLY A 130 -5.88 -24.15 2.79
C GLY A 130 -7.40 -24.39 2.79
N GLY A 131 -7.78 -25.67 2.86
CA GLY A 131 -9.18 -26.10 2.96
C GLY A 131 -9.79 -25.86 4.34
N SER A 132 -11.09 -26.11 4.48
CA SER A 132 -11.78 -26.08 5.77
C SER A 132 -11.08 -27.01 6.78
N GLY A 133 -10.55 -26.47 7.88
CA GLY A 133 -10.04 -27.24 9.02
C GLY A 133 -8.52 -27.38 9.18
N GLN A 134 -7.68 -26.78 8.32
CA GLN A 134 -6.22 -26.71 8.54
C GLN A 134 -5.79 -25.35 9.13
N PRO A 135 -4.68 -25.29 9.91
CA PRO A 135 -4.13 -24.02 10.39
C PRO A 135 -3.77 -23.15 9.18
N GLN A 136 -4.51 -22.05 9.05
CA GLN A 136 -4.55 -21.21 7.86
C GLN A 136 -3.22 -20.47 7.74
N THR A 137 -2.38 -20.89 6.81
CA THR A 137 -1.22 -20.10 6.41
C THR A 137 -1.74 -18.98 5.52
N LEU A 138 -1.47 -17.73 5.87
CA LEU A 138 -1.93 -16.55 5.11
C LEU A 138 -1.20 -16.34 3.77
N GLY A 139 -0.33 -17.28 3.40
CA GLY A 139 0.46 -17.26 2.17
C GLY A 139 1.55 -16.20 2.17
N GLY A 140 2.65 -16.50 1.47
CA GLY A 140 3.75 -15.54 1.25
C GLY A 140 3.57 -14.66 0.02
N ASN A 141 2.42 -14.74 -0.67
CA ASN A 141 2.21 -14.02 -1.92
C ASN A 141 1.55 -12.65 -1.68
N PHE A 142 2.38 -11.63 -1.50
CA PHE A 142 1.93 -10.24 -1.28
C PHE A 142 1.23 -9.60 -2.49
N SER A 143 1.29 -10.22 -3.68
CA SER A 143 0.63 -9.68 -4.89
C SER A 143 -0.90 -9.64 -4.80
N MET A 144 -1.48 -10.44 -3.90
CA MET A 144 -2.92 -10.51 -3.65
C MET A 144 -3.34 -9.81 -2.35
N TRP A 145 -2.38 -9.31 -1.57
CA TRP A 145 -2.68 -8.59 -0.34
C TRP A 145 -3.12 -7.17 -0.70
N MET A 146 -4.26 -6.75 -0.16
CA MET A 146 -4.83 -5.44 -0.43
C MET A 146 -5.12 -4.67 0.86
N LEU A 147 -4.85 -3.38 0.84
CA LEU A 147 -5.30 -2.41 1.84
C LEU A 147 -6.47 -1.63 1.27
N LEU A 148 -7.63 -1.77 1.89
CA LEU A 148 -8.89 -1.17 1.42
C LEU A 148 -9.55 -0.40 2.57
N GLU A 149 -10.07 0.78 2.27
CA GLU A 149 -10.74 1.64 3.25
C GLU A 149 -11.94 0.93 3.88
N ARG A 150 -12.11 1.07 5.20
CA ARG A 150 -13.17 0.38 5.97
C ARG A 150 -14.57 0.67 5.43
N VAL A 151 -14.81 1.86 4.88
CA VAL A 151 -16.09 2.27 4.28
C VAL A 151 -16.51 1.43 3.06
N ARG A 152 -15.58 0.68 2.44
CA ARG A 152 -15.87 -0.21 1.30
C ARG A 152 -16.47 -1.55 1.72
N PHE A 153 -16.51 -1.85 3.02
CA PHE A 153 -16.97 -3.12 3.56
C PHE A 153 -18.35 -3.01 4.22
N THR A 154 -19.09 -4.10 4.18
CA THR A 154 -20.33 -4.34 4.94
C THR A 154 -20.11 -5.59 5.77
N LEU A 155 -19.95 -5.43 7.08
CA LEU A 155 -19.65 -6.55 7.99
C LEU A 155 -20.90 -7.32 8.39
N ASP A 156 -22.04 -6.64 8.40
CA ASP A 156 -23.38 -7.22 8.54
C ASP A 156 -23.91 -7.83 7.24
N GLY A 157 -23.30 -7.46 6.11
CA GLY A 157 -23.66 -7.94 4.78
C GLY A 157 -24.98 -7.37 4.26
N LEU A 158 -25.50 -6.29 4.85
CA LEU A 158 -26.80 -5.70 4.51
C LEU A 158 -26.71 -4.61 3.43
N GLU A 159 -25.51 -4.14 3.10
CA GLU A 159 -25.32 -3.10 2.10
C GLU A 159 -24.93 -3.67 0.73
N CYS A 160 -25.63 -3.22 -0.32
CA CYS A 160 -25.30 -3.54 -1.70
C CYS A 160 -24.03 -2.83 -2.18
N ASN A 161 -23.32 -3.44 -3.14
CA ASN A 161 -22.12 -2.88 -3.78
C ASN A 161 -21.00 -2.51 -2.80
N LYS A 162 -20.88 -3.28 -1.72
CA LYS A 162 -19.77 -3.28 -0.77
C LYS A 162 -19.20 -4.68 -0.62
N ILE A 163 -17.95 -4.77 -0.19
CA ILE A 163 -17.26 -6.03 0.08
C ILE A 163 -17.94 -6.70 1.28
N GLY A 164 -18.41 -7.93 1.10
CA GLY A 164 -19.12 -8.69 2.14
C GLY A 164 -20.64 -8.75 1.95
N VAL A 165 -21.18 -8.29 0.81
CA VAL A 165 -22.61 -8.35 0.50
C VAL A 165 -23.19 -9.76 0.69
N SER A 166 -24.30 -9.86 1.42
CA SER A 166 -24.93 -11.13 1.75
C SER A 166 -26.10 -11.49 0.83
N TYR A 167 -26.67 -12.68 1.05
CA TYR A 167 -27.91 -13.12 0.43
C TYR A 167 -29.10 -12.19 0.74
N GLU A 168 -29.14 -11.62 1.93
CA GLU A 168 -30.24 -10.75 2.38
C GLU A 168 -30.24 -9.44 1.59
N ALA A 169 -29.10 -8.73 1.54
CA ALA A 169 -28.94 -7.52 0.75
C ALA A 169 -29.25 -7.75 -0.74
N PHE A 170 -28.77 -8.87 -1.29
CA PHE A 170 -29.04 -9.20 -2.68
C PHE A 170 -30.53 -9.42 -2.94
N ASN A 171 -31.23 -10.21 -2.13
CA ASN A 171 -32.65 -10.46 -2.35
C ASN A 171 -33.54 -9.28 -1.98
N GLY A 172 -33.11 -8.45 -1.03
CA GLY A 172 -33.81 -7.26 -0.55
C GLY A 172 -33.68 -6.03 -1.46
N GLN A 173 -33.04 -6.13 -2.62
CA GLN A 173 -32.87 -4.99 -3.53
C GLN A 173 -34.22 -4.36 -3.92
N PRO A 174 -34.35 -3.02 -3.85
CA PRO A 174 -35.52 -2.35 -4.39
C PRO A 174 -35.59 -2.62 -5.90
N ASN A 175 -36.81 -2.83 -6.40
CA ASN A 175 -37.07 -3.07 -7.82
C ASN A 175 -36.25 -4.23 -8.42
N PHE A 176 -35.96 -5.28 -7.65
CA PHE A 176 -35.05 -6.39 -8.03
C PHE A 176 -35.16 -6.86 -9.49
N CYS A 177 -36.39 -7.06 -10.00
CA CYS A 177 -36.65 -7.56 -11.35
C CYS A 177 -36.53 -6.53 -12.48
N SER A 178 -36.49 -5.24 -12.13
CA SER A 178 -36.31 -4.12 -13.05
C SER A 178 -34.88 -3.56 -13.01
N SER A 179 -34.14 -3.82 -11.92
CA SER A 179 -32.73 -3.44 -11.79
C SER A 179 -31.85 -4.19 -12.80
N PRO A 180 -30.76 -3.59 -13.30
CA PRO A 180 -29.84 -4.24 -14.24
C PRO A 180 -29.24 -5.55 -13.71
N PHE A 181 -28.82 -6.41 -14.62
CA PHE A 181 -28.02 -7.59 -14.26
C PHE A 181 -26.75 -7.16 -13.51
N TRP A 182 -26.24 -8.00 -12.60
CA TRP A 182 -25.13 -7.69 -11.67
C TRP A 182 -25.36 -6.60 -10.61
N SER A 183 -26.53 -5.94 -10.56
CA SER A 183 -26.84 -4.99 -9.48
C SER A 183 -26.63 -5.62 -8.09
N CYS A 184 -26.15 -4.81 -7.14
CA CYS A 184 -25.78 -5.17 -5.76
C CYS A 184 -24.46 -5.95 -5.61
N LEU A 185 -23.83 -6.38 -6.70
CA LEU A 185 -22.62 -7.20 -6.71
C LEU A 185 -21.38 -6.46 -7.26
N HIS A 186 -21.42 -5.12 -7.31
CA HIS A 186 -20.27 -4.29 -7.70
C HIS A 186 -19.32 -4.01 -6.53
N ASN A 187 -18.14 -3.44 -6.80
CA ASN A 187 -17.13 -3.05 -5.80
C ASN A 187 -16.72 -4.21 -4.86
N GLN A 188 -16.55 -5.39 -5.44
CA GLN A 188 -16.02 -6.56 -4.75
C GLN A 188 -14.49 -6.60 -4.89
N LEU A 189 -13.82 -7.48 -4.13
CA LEU A 189 -12.37 -7.60 -4.12
C LEU A 189 -11.75 -7.73 -5.52
N TRP A 190 -12.38 -8.49 -6.41
CA TRP A 190 -11.92 -8.68 -7.78
C TRP A 190 -11.96 -7.39 -8.62
N ASN A 191 -12.90 -6.48 -8.35
CA ASN A 191 -12.97 -5.19 -9.04
C ASN A 191 -11.75 -4.31 -8.72
N PHE A 192 -11.36 -4.27 -7.45
CA PHE A 192 -10.19 -3.51 -7.00
C PHE A 192 -8.89 -4.13 -7.50
N TRP A 193 -8.80 -5.46 -7.48
CA TRP A 193 -7.65 -6.16 -8.04
C TRP A 193 -7.51 -5.91 -9.55
N GLU A 194 -8.59 -6.00 -10.33
CA GLU A 194 -8.58 -5.75 -11.77
C GLU A 194 -8.21 -4.29 -12.09
N ALA A 195 -8.70 -3.34 -11.28
CA ALA A 195 -8.30 -1.93 -11.39
C ALA A 195 -6.79 -1.75 -11.22
N ASP A 196 -6.18 -2.42 -10.22
CA ASP A 196 -4.74 -2.39 -10.02
C ASP A 196 -3.98 -3.09 -11.14
N GLN A 197 -4.46 -4.22 -11.67
CA GLN A 197 -3.83 -4.86 -12.83
C GLN A 197 -3.82 -3.95 -14.05
N ASN A 198 -4.89 -3.18 -14.28
CA ASN A 198 -4.94 -2.22 -15.37
C ASN A 198 -3.94 -1.06 -15.17
N ARG A 199 -3.74 -0.61 -13.94
CA ARG A 199 -2.71 0.40 -13.61
C ARG A 199 -1.30 -0.14 -13.81
N ILE A 200 -1.02 -1.34 -13.32
CA ILE A 200 0.28 -2.00 -13.47
C ILE A 200 0.63 -2.20 -14.95
N ARG A 201 -0.33 -2.63 -15.78
CA ARG A 201 -0.13 -2.75 -17.24
C ARG A 201 0.19 -1.41 -17.92
N ARG A 202 -0.21 -0.29 -17.31
CA ARG A 202 0.10 1.08 -17.75
C ARG A 202 1.35 1.65 -17.05
N ASN A 203 2.15 0.80 -16.39
CA ASN A 203 3.32 1.19 -15.60
C ASN A 203 3.02 2.20 -14.48
N GLN A 204 1.78 2.21 -13.98
CA GLN A 204 1.37 3.05 -12.85
C GLN A 204 1.38 2.25 -11.55
N SER A 205 1.67 2.92 -10.43
CA SER A 205 1.62 2.30 -9.11
C SER A 205 0.19 1.82 -8.78
N PRO A 206 0.03 0.63 -8.18
CA PRO A 206 -1.28 0.16 -7.72
C PRO A 206 -1.80 1.05 -6.58
N LEU A 207 -3.13 1.04 -6.38
CA LEU A 207 -3.83 1.81 -5.37
C LEU A 207 -4.20 0.98 -4.15
N TYR A 208 -4.46 -0.31 -4.31
CA TYR A 208 -5.00 -1.17 -3.24
C TYR A 208 -4.00 -2.25 -2.83
N GLY A 209 -3.33 -2.88 -3.81
CA GLY A 209 -2.31 -3.89 -3.60
C GLY A 209 -1.14 -3.37 -2.77
N VAL A 210 -0.68 -4.17 -1.81
CA VAL A 210 0.47 -3.80 -0.95
C VAL A 210 1.77 -3.83 -1.76
N GLN A 211 1.93 -4.85 -2.61
CA GLN A 211 3.12 -5.00 -3.46
C GLN A 211 3.21 -3.88 -4.50
N GLY A 212 4.41 -3.32 -4.66
CA GLY A 212 4.66 -2.20 -5.57
C GLY A 212 4.44 -0.82 -4.94
N ARG A 213 3.75 -0.73 -3.80
CA ARG A 213 3.62 0.51 -3.02
C ARG A 213 4.60 0.57 -1.84
N PHE A 214 4.83 -0.58 -1.21
CA PHE A 214 5.66 -0.69 -0.01
C PHE A 214 6.87 -1.61 -0.23
N GLU A 215 7.96 -1.30 0.48
CA GLU A 215 9.22 -2.05 0.44
C GLU A 215 9.34 -2.97 1.66
N ARG A 216 10.12 -4.06 1.52
CA ARG A 216 10.44 -5.00 2.61
C ARG A 216 9.22 -5.52 3.39
N ILE A 217 8.15 -5.86 2.66
CA ILE A 217 6.89 -6.35 3.24
C ILE A 217 7.14 -7.65 4.02
N ASN A 218 6.75 -7.67 5.30
CA ASN A 218 6.92 -8.81 6.23
C ASN A 218 8.35 -9.38 6.36
N GLN A 219 9.39 -8.58 6.07
CA GLN A 219 10.79 -9.02 6.20
C GLN A 219 11.36 -8.76 7.61
N HIS A 220 10.51 -8.56 8.62
CA HIS A 220 10.97 -8.31 9.99
C HIS A 220 11.39 -9.62 10.70
N PRO A 221 12.34 -9.57 11.66
CA PRO A 221 12.69 -10.74 12.46
C PRO A 221 11.46 -11.28 13.19
N ASN A 222 11.27 -12.60 13.17
CA ASN A 222 10.10 -13.27 13.77
C ASN A 222 8.75 -12.94 13.11
N ALA A 223 8.74 -12.59 11.81
CA ALA A 223 7.51 -12.43 11.06
C ALA A 223 6.64 -13.70 11.13
N GLY A 224 5.45 -13.54 11.71
CA GLY A 224 4.46 -14.60 11.81
C GLY A 224 3.63 -14.69 10.53
N THR A 225 2.86 -15.76 10.40
CA THR A 225 1.89 -15.88 9.30
C THR A 225 0.81 -14.80 9.38
N HIS A 226 0.48 -14.31 10.58
CA HIS A 226 -0.54 -13.29 10.85
C HIS A 226 0.06 -11.94 11.26
N SER A 227 1.21 -11.57 10.70
CA SER A 227 1.77 -10.22 10.87
C SER A 227 1.73 -9.43 9.58
N PHE A 228 1.70 -8.10 9.72
CA PHE A 228 1.86 -7.17 8.62
C PHE A 228 2.89 -6.11 9.01
N SER A 229 3.98 -6.01 8.26
CA SER A 229 5.00 -4.98 8.41
C SER A 229 5.44 -4.45 7.05
N ILE A 230 5.86 -3.20 7.03
CA ILE A 230 6.50 -2.56 5.88
C ILE A 230 7.84 -1.97 6.33
N GLY A 231 8.82 -1.94 5.44
CA GLY A 231 10.09 -1.30 5.72
C GLY A 231 9.96 0.22 5.78
N VAL A 232 10.47 0.83 6.85
CA VAL A 232 10.63 2.29 6.92
C VAL A 232 11.78 2.68 6.00
N THR A 233 11.48 3.44 4.94
CA THR A 233 12.49 3.84 3.93
C THR A 233 13.28 5.06 4.36
N GLU A 234 12.71 5.91 5.21
CA GLU A 234 13.41 7.04 5.82
C GLU A 234 14.47 6.55 6.82
N VAL A 235 15.60 7.26 6.86
CA VAL A 235 16.63 7.06 7.89
C VAL A 235 16.20 7.80 9.16
N LEU A 236 15.83 7.03 10.19
CA LEU A 236 15.49 7.59 11.50
C LEU A 236 16.72 7.67 12.40
N ASN A 237 16.86 8.79 13.10
CA ASN A 237 17.91 8.97 14.10
C ASN A 237 17.40 8.54 15.47
N THR A 238 18.07 7.57 16.07
CA THR A 238 17.75 7.06 17.41
C THR A 238 18.65 7.72 18.45
N ASN A 239 18.04 8.24 19.53
CA ASN A 239 18.75 8.83 20.66
C ASN A 239 19.17 7.75 21.65
N LEU A 240 20.47 7.57 21.77
CA LEU A 240 21.10 6.58 22.61
C LEU A 240 21.96 7.25 23.68
N LEU A 241 21.75 6.86 24.94
CA LEU A 241 22.64 7.22 26.04
C LEU A 241 23.60 6.07 26.28
N ILE A 242 24.89 6.32 26.07
CA ILE A 242 25.98 5.41 26.41
C ILE A 242 26.70 5.99 27.63
N GLU A 243 26.68 5.26 28.74
CA GLU A 243 27.44 5.56 29.95
C GLU A 243 28.59 4.57 30.06
N LEU A 244 29.82 5.11 30.12
CA LEU A 244 31.06 4.34 30.25
C LEU A 244 31.71 4.64 31.59
N ARG A 245 32.29 3.62 32.22
CA ARG A 245 33.15 3.80 33.40
C ARG A 245 34.58 4.14 32.96
N ALA A 246 34.76 5.36 32.45
CA ALA A 246 36.04 5.93 32.01
C ALA A 246 36.13 7.42 32.38
N ASP A 247 37.34 7.98 32.40
CA ASP A 247 37.56 9.40 32.74
C ASP A 247 37.27 10.34 31.58
N ASP A 248 37.54 9.91 30.34
CA ASP A 248 37.37 10.71 29.13
C ASP A 248 37.04 9.83 27.90
N VAL A 249 36.55 10.44 26.83
CA VAL A 249 36.16 9.78 25.58
C VAL A 249 36.70 10.54 24.37
N GLU A 250 37.44 9.85 23.51
CA GLU A 250 37.85 10.36 22.20
C GLU A 250 36.97 9.78 21.09
N TYR A 251 36.51 10.64 20.17
CA TYR A 251 35.74 10.21 19.01
C TYR A 251 36.66 10.05 17.79
N VAL A 252 36.83 8.81 17.36
CA VAL A 252 37.60 8.46 16.15
C VAL A 252 36.64 7.96 15.09
N TYR A 253 36.74 8.53 13.89
CA TYR A 253 35.94 8.13 12.74
C TYR A 253 36.85 7.96 11.52
N GLN A 254 36.38 7.16 10.56
CA GLN A 254 37.11 6.86 9.34
C GLN A 254 36.63 7.76 8.20
N ARG A 255 37.57 8.21 7.37
CA ARG A 255 37.31 9.01 6.18
C ARG A 255 37.94 8.33 4.97
N SER A 256 37.14 8.18 3.92
CA SER A 256 37.59 7.69 2.62
C SER A 256 36.97 8.54 1.50
N PRO A 257 37.68 8.74 0.38
CA PRO A 257 37.13 9.39 -0.79
C PRO A 257 36.12 8.48 -1.51
N GLY A 258 35.01 9.08 -1.97
CA GLY A 258 33.98 8.42 -2.76
C GLY A 258 33.83 9.06 -4.14
N LYS A 259 33.26 8.31 -5.09
CA LYS A 259 32.89 8.83 -6.42
C LYS A 259 31.50 8.39 -6.84
N ILE A 260 30.82 9.22 -7.63
CA ILE A 260 29.58 8.89 -8.32
C ILE A 260 29.94 8.25 -9.66
N LEU A 261 29.48 7.02 -9.88
CA LEU A 261 29.75 6.27 -11.11
C LEU A 261 28.71 6.54 -12.18
N SER A 262 27.43 6.60 -11.79
CA SER A 262 26.32 6.77 -12.72
C SER A 262 25.09 7.35 -12.04
N ILE A 263 24.29 8.05 -12.84
CA ILE A 263 22.95 8.50 -12.50
C ILE A 263 22.03 8.05 -13.64
N ASN A 264 20.99 7.30 -13.31
CA ASN A 264 20.01 6.83 -14.29
C ASN A 264 18.60 7.23 -13.87
N ILE A 265 17.89 7.90 -14.78
CA ILE A 265 16.53 8.42 -14.57
C ILE A 265 15.74 8.12 -15.84
N PRO A 266 14.84 7.12 -15.85
CA PRO A 266 13.98 6.87 -17.00
C PRO A 266 12.96 8.00 -17.16
N THR A 267 12.47 8.21 -18.39
CA THR A 267 11.36 9.13 -18.66
C THR A 267 10.06 8.57 -18.09
N PHE A 268 9.25 9.42 -17.47
CA PHE A 268 7.98 9.05 -16.83
C PHE A 268 6.91 10.13 -17.03
N GLU A 269 5.66 9.78 -16.75
CA GLU A 269 4.51 10.68 -16.88
C GLU A 269 4.37 11.59 -15.65
N ALA A 270 4.28 12.90 -15.87
CA ALA A 270 4.12 13.86 -14.79
C ALA A 270 2.78 13.68 -14.05
N LEU A 271 2.78 13.85 -12.73
CA LEU A 271 1.64 13.74 -11.79
C LEU A 271 0.88 12.39 -11.74
N ALA A 272 0.93 11.58 -12.79
CA ALA A 272 0.35 10.23 -12.83
C ALA A 272 1.29 9.17 -12.24
N GLN A 273 2.60 9.41 -12.35
CA GLN A 273 3.68 8.58 -11.83
C GLN A 273 4.69 9.43 -11.06
N PHE A 274 5.60 8.77 -10.34
CA PHE A 274 6.81 9.38 -9.81
C PHE A 274 8.03 8.81 -10.53
N GLY A 275 9.06 9.64 -10.71
CA GLY A 275 10.34 9.20 -11.25
C GLY A 275 11.17 8.47 -10.19
N VAL A 276 12.09 7.63 -10.62
CA VAL A 276 13.09 7.03 -9.72
C VAL A 276 14.48 7.33 -10.29
N ALA A 277 15.25 8.14 -9.57
CA ALA A 277 16.66 8.37 -9.88
C ALA A 277 17.52 7.35 -9.15
N THR A 278 18.18 6.46 -9.88
CA THR A 278 19.13 5.49 -9.33
C THR A 278 20.54 6.03 -9.49
N ILE A 279 21.25 6.19 -8.37
CA ILE A 279 22.60 6.75 -8.30
C ILE A 279 23.53 5.69 -7.74
N THR A 280 24.57 5.34 -8.50
CA THR A 280 25.57 4.36 -8.07
C THR A 280 26.83 5.09 -7.64
N THR A 281 27.28 4.83 -6.42
CA THR A 281 28.48 5.43 -5.81
C THR A 281 29.49 4.35 -5.45
N LYS A 282 30.77 4.71 -5.41
CA LYS A 282 31.88 3.81 -5.06
C LYS A 282 32.80 4.43 -4.02
N ASN A 283 33.18 3.66 -3.02
CA ASN A 283 34.29 4.02 -2.14
C ASN A 283 35.63 3.73 -2.86
N THR A 284 36.42 4.77 -3.09
CA THR A 284 37.72 4.69 -3.77
C THR A 284 38.90 4.63 -2.81
N GLY A 285 38.65 4.75 -1.50
CA GLY A 285 39.64 4.63 -0.45
C GLY A 285 39.94 3.20 -0.03
N GLU A 286 40.72 3.10 1.04
CA GLU A 286 41.21 1.83 1.60
C GLU A 286 40.50 1.42 2.90
N VAL A 287 39.70 2.31 3.48
CA VAL A 287 38.96 2.07 4.73
C VAL A 287 37.46 2.25 4.55
N GLU A 288 36.69 1.56 5.39
CA GLU A 288 35.22 1.72 5.45
C GLU A 288 34.90 3.09 6.04
N ALA A 289 34.00 3.84 5.39
CA ALA A 289 33.66 5.21 5.80
C ALA A 289 32.17 5.51 5.58
N SER A 290 31.71 6.56 6.25
CA SER A 290 30.35 7.06 6.12
C SER A 290 30.26 8.10 5.01
N TYR A 291 29.12 8.13 4.34
CA TYR A 291 28.82 9.05 3.26
C TYR A 291 27.39 9.56 3.38
N SER A 292 27.14 10.75 2.83
CA SER A 292 25.80 11.25 2.61
C SER A 292 25.62 11.66 1.15
N LEU A 293 24.42 11.42 0.62
CA LEU A 293 24.08 11.73 -0.77
C LEU A 293 22.88 12.64 -0.80
N THR A 294 23.06 13.79 -1.42
CA THR A 294 21.98 14.73 -1.73
C THR A 294 21.72 14.71 -3.22
N PHE A 295 20.45 14.89 -3.58
CA PHE A 295 20.02 15.04 -4.95
C PHE A 295 19.25 16.35 -5.04
N ASP A 296 19.81 17.34 -5.72
CA ASP A 296 19.23 18.67 -5.84
C ASP A 296 18.74 18.86 -7.27
N CYS A 297 17.52 19.38 -7.45
CA CYS A 297 16.88 19.49 -8.76
C CYS A 297 16.41 20.92 -9.01
N SER A 298 16.19 21.25 -10.29
CA SER A 298 15.61 22.52 -10.71
C SER A 298 14.25 22.78 -10.06
N ARG A 299 13.77 24.02 -10.16
CA ARG A 299 12.44 24.43 -9.68
C ARG A 299 11.36 23.47 -10.21
N ASP A 300 10.31 23.32 -9.42
CA ASP A 300 9.15 22.46 -9.68
C ASP A 300 9.38 20.95 -9.53
N VAL A 301 10.49 20.52 -8.92
CA VAL A 301 10.65 19.15 -8.39
C VAL A 301 10.67 19.22 -6.86
N THR A 302 9.87 18.40 -6.20
CA THR A 302 9.85 18.33 -4.73
C THR A 302 11.25 17.98 -4.18
N LEU A 303 11.65 18.69 -3.12
CA LEU A 303 12.90 18.41 -2.41
C LEU A 303 12.93 16.98 -1.90
N MET A 304 14.12 16.39 -1.90
CA MET A 304 14.33 15.02 -1.42
C MET A 304 15.24 15.02 -0.21
N GLU A 305 15.02 14.04 0.66
CA GLU A 305 15.81 13.85 1.86
C GLU A 305 17.22 13.32 1.55
N GLU A 306 18.20 13.83 2.28
CA GLU A 306 19.58 13.33 2.23
C GLU A 306 19.64 11.88 2.72
N GLN A 307 20.32 11.02 1.95
CA GLN A 307 20.46 9.60 2.30
C GLN A 307 21.86 9.34 2.88
N PHE A 308 21.91 8.75 4.08
CA PHE A 308 23.14 8.35 4.76
C PHE A 308 23.44 6.86 4.57
N PHE A 309 24.69 6.52 4.32
CA PHE A 309 25.12 5.13 4.18
C PHE A 309 26.62 4.93 4.38
N ILE A 310 27.03 3.68 4.60
CA ILE A 310 28.42 3.27 4.81
C ILE A 310 28.84 2.41 3.62
N MET A 311 30.05 2.63 3.11
CA MET A 311 30.63 1.82 2.03
C MET A 311 31.97 1.22 2.47
N LYS A 312 32.13 -0.08 2.29
CA LYS A 312 33.42 -0.78 2.40
C LYS A 312 34.38 -0.33 1.30
N PRO A 313 35.70 -0.53 1.46
CA PRO A 313 36.67 -0.22 0.42
C PRO A 313 36.31 -0.92 -0.89
N LYS A 314 36.28 -0.17 -2.00
CA LYS A 314 35.93 -0.63 -3.35
C LYS A 314 34.49 -1.11 -3.54
N GLU A 315 33.64 -1.02 -2.53
CA GLU A 315 32.22 -1.37 -2.62
C GLU A 315 31.47 -0.34 -3.47
N GLU A 316 30.50 -0.83 -4.25
CA GLU A 316 29.57 -0.03 -5.02
C GLU A 316 28.18 -0.16 -4.43
N ILE A 317 27.57 0.97 -4.07
CA ILE A 317 26.21 1.02 -3.51
C ILE A 317 25.34 1.85 -4.45
N THR A 318 24.13 1.36 -4.70
CA THR A 318 23.11 2.08 -5.46
C THR A 318 22.02 2.59 -4.54
N ARG A 319 21.73 3.89 -4.62
CA ARG A 319 20.66 4.56 -3.89
C ARG A 319 19.61 5.09 -4.85
N SER A 320 18.36 5.18 -4.39
CA SER A 320 17.23 5.58 -5.21
C SER A 320 16.49 6.76 -4.60
N PHE A 321 16.20 7.78 -5.39
CA PHE A 321 15.40 8.94 -5.01
C PHE A 321 14.08 8.96 -5.80
N LYS A 322 12.96 9.17 -5.10
CA LYS A 322 11.65 9.34 -5.74
C LYS A 322 11.47 10.80 -6.15
N LEU A 323 11.22 11.03 -7.44
CA LEU A 323 11.08 12.36 -8.02
C LEU A 323 9.60 12.69 -8.23
N TYR A 324 9.17 13.83 -7.70
CA TYR A 324 7.81 14.33 -7.84
C TYR A 324 7.83 15.71 -8.50
N PRO A 325 7.65 15.78 -9.83
CA PRO A 325 7.43 17.04 -10.52
C PRO A 325 6.08 17.65 -10.11
N ALA A 326 6.02 18.98 -10.03
CA ALA A 326 4.85 19.75 -9.62
C ALA A 326 4.01 20.27 -10.81
N THR A 327 4.43 19.99 -12.05
CA THR A 327 3.73 20.44 -13.26
C THR A 327 3.11 19.26 -14.00
N ASP A 328 2.00 19.50 -14.70
CA ASP A 328 1.30 18.53 -15.55
C ASP A 328 1.84 18.50 -16.99
N GLN A 329 2.70 19.45 -17.35
CA GLN A 329 3.26 19.59 -18.69
C GLN A 329 4.53 18.74 -18.88
N ALA A 330 4.80 18.38 -20.14
CA ALA A 330 6.08 17.78 -20.52
C ALA A 330 7.19 18.82 -20.35
N ALA A 331 8.19 18.52 -19.51
CA ALA A 331 9.27 19.44 -19.19
C ALA A 331 10.62 18.71 -19.10
N LYS A 332 11.70 19.50 -19.12
CA LYS A 332 13.07 19.03 -18.89
C LYS A 332 13.59 19.63 -17.60
N TYR A 333 14.18 18.79 -16.78
CA TYR A 333 14.71 19.14 -15.47
C TYR A 333 16.20 18.87 -15.42
N VAL A 334 16.91 19.66 -14.63
CA VAL A 334 18.35 19.49 -14.37
C VAL A 334 18.51 19.19 -12.90
N CYS A 335 19.30 18.18 -12.56
CA CYS A 335 19.60 17.82 -11.18
C CYS A 335 21.09 17.56 -10.98
N ALA A 336 21.58 17.78 -9.77
CA ALA A 336 22.93 17.49 -9.32
C ALA A 336 22.89 16.48 -8.17
N ALA A 337 23.56 15.35 -8.34
CA ALA A 337 23.91 14.46 -7.25
C ALA A 337 25.19 14.96 -6.59
N ILE A 338 25.18 15.13 -5.27
CA ILE A 338 26.32 15.60 -4.49
C ILE A 338 26.59 14.57 -3.40
N LEU A 339 27.75 13.91 -3.49
CA LEU A 339 28.23 12.94 -2.53
C LEU A 339 29.14 13.65 -1.53
N LYS A 340 28.86 13.52 -0.23
CA LYS A 340 29.69 14.06 0.84
C LYS A 340 30.39 12.94 1.62
N ASP A 341 31.59 13.23 2.11
CA ASP A 341 32.35 12.32 2.97
C ASP A 341 31.97 12.47 4.46
N SER A 342 32.66 11.73 5.34
CA SER A 342 32.45 11.77 6.80
C SER A 342 32.64 13.16 7.43
N ASP A 343 33.34 14.08 6.76
CA ASP A 343 33.52 15.47 7.23
C ASP A 343 32.45 16.42 6.68
N TYR A 344 31.44 15.89 5.99
CA TYR A 344 30.40 16.63 5.27
C TYR A 344 30.93 17.49 4.10
N ASN A 345 32.16 17.26 3.67
CA ASN A 345 32.73 17.92 2.50
C ASN A 345 32.30 17.22 1.22
N GLU A 346 32.11 17.97 0.14
CA GLU A 346 31.80 17.43 -1.18
C GLU A 346 32.97 16.56 -1.67
N ALA A 347 32.73 15.25 -1.75
CA ALA A 347 33.67 14.27 -2.27
C ALA A 347 33.59 14.17 -3.80
N ASP A 348 32.36 14.26 -4.34
CA ASP A 348 32.11 14.23 -5.78
C ASP A 348 30.75 14.85 -6.12
N ARG A 349 30.61 15.33 -7.37
CA ARG A 349 29.38 15.92 -7.90
C ARG A 349 29.18 15.50 -9.35
N ALA A 350 27.94 15.11 -9.66
CA ALA A 350 27.55 14.76 -11.01
C ALA A 350 26.19 15.39 -11.37
N GLU A 351 26.15 16.07 -12.51
CA GLU A 351 24.92 16.64 -13.06
C GLU A 351 24.25 15.69 -14.03
N CYS A 352 22.92 15.72 -14.06
CA CYS A 352 22.11 14.94 -14.99
C CYS A 352 20.89 15.74 -15.44
N GLN A 353 20.29 15.31 -16.54
CA GLN A 353 19.04 15.86 -17.04
C GLN A 353 18.04 14.73 -17.23
N PHE A 354 16.78 15.01 -16.93
CA PHE A 354 15.69 14.10 -17.23
C PHE A 354 14.50 14.87 -17.81
N SER A 355 13.61 14.15 -18.48
CA SER A 355 12.39 14.70 -19.08
C SER A 355 11.17 13.95 -18.60
N THR A 356 10.04 14.66 -18.51
CA THR A 356 8.72 14.08 -18.25
C THR A 356 7.85 14.14 -19.49
N THR A 357 6.91 13.20 -19.63
CA THR A 357 5.78 13.36 -20.55
C THR A 357 4.62 14.06 -19.84
N ALA A 358 3.78 14.77 -20.61
CA ALA A 358 2.62 15.47 -20.06
C ALA A 358 1.61 14.47 -19.47
N THR A 359 0.87 14.91 -18.45
CA THR A 359 -0.21 14.14 -17.83
C THR A 359 -1.33 13.89 -18.83
N VAL A 360 -1.73 12.63 -18.99
CA VAL A 360 -2.90 12.27 -19.80
C VAL A 360 -4.14 12.39 -18.93
N LEU A 361 -4.82 13.54 -19.03
CA LEU A 361 -6.10 13.75 -18.36
C LEU A 361 -7.20 13.00 -19.12
N ASP A 362 -7.92 12.12 -18.43
CA ASP A 362 -9.13 11.50 -18.99
C ASP A 362 -10.22 12.58 -19.07
N ASN A 363 -10.68 12.88 -20.27
CA ASN A 363 -11.66 13.95 -20.54
C ASN A 363 -13.11 13.48 -20.28
N GLY A 364 -13.30 12.53 -19.35
CA GLY A 364 -14.53 11.77 -19.13
C GLY A 364 -15.28 12.10 -17.83
N SER A 365 -16.31 12.95 -17.97
CA SER A 365 -17.49 13.14 -17.10
C SER A 365 -17.29 13.29 -15.58
N GLN A 366 -16.81 14.46 -15.15
CA GLN A 366 -17.38 15.09 -13.96
C GLN A 366 -18.26 16.25 -14.41
N VAL A 367 -19.46 15.94 -14.91
CA VAL A 367 -20.50 16.95 -15.06
C VAL A 367 -21.07 17.20 -13.67
N TRP A 368 -20.63 18.27 -13.02
CA TRP A 368 -21.38 18.86 -11.93
C TRP A 368 -22.74 19.25 -12.51
N CYS A 369 -23.76 18.44 -12.26
CA CYS A 369 -25.14 18.84 -12.50
C CYS A 369 -25.50 19.82 -11.38
N SER A 370 -25.11 21.10 -11.56
CA SER A 370 -25.65 22.19 -10.77
C SER A 370 -27.15 22.21 -11.03
N PHE A 371 -27.93 21.70 -10.08
CA PHE A 371 -29.36 21.96 -10.01
C PHE A 371 -29.53 23.46 -9.76
N GLU A 372 -29.71 24.25 -10.83
CA GLU A 372 -30.38 25.55 -10.68
C GLU A 372 -31.83 25.26 -10.30
N ILE A 373 -32.14 25.40 -9.02
CA ILE A 373 -33.51 25.59 -8.56
C ILE A 373 -33.92 26.98 -9.03
N MET A 374 -34.58 27.06 -10.20
CA MET A 374 -35.34 28.25 -10.57
C MET A 374 -36.51 28.40 -9.59
N ILE A 375 -36.31 29.23 -8.56
CA ILE A 375 -37.41 29.76 -7.76
C ILE A 375 -38.08 30.85 -8.61
N TYR A 376 -39.25 30.55 -9.16
CA TYR A 376 -40.14 31.57 -9.71
C TYR A 376 -40.79 32.34 -8.55
N PRO A 377 -40.65 33.67 -8.45
CA PRO A 377 -41.47 34.45 -7.54
C PRO A 377 -42.90 34.48 -8.08
N ILE A 378 -43.83 33.87 -7.35
CA ILE A 378 -45.27 34.07 -7.56
C ILE A 378 -45.57 35.50 -7.10
N LEU A 379 -45.81 36.38 -8.06
CA LEU A 379 -46.36 37.71 -7.82
C LEU A 379 -47.82 37.53 -7.38
N LEU A 380 -48.07 37.62 -6.08
CA LEU A 380 -49.43 37.80 -5.55
C LEU A 380 -49.88 39.23 -5.89
N ILE A 381 -50.66 39.35 -6.96
CA ILE A 381 -51.44 40.56 -7.22
C ILE A 381 -52.66 40.50 -6.30
N THR A 382 -52.64 41.29 -5.22
CA THR A 382 -53.86 41.62 -4.45
C THR A 382 -54.55 42.80 -5.11
N SER A 383 -55.80 42.59 -5.53
CA SER A 383 -56.78 43.65 -5.80
C SER A 383 -57.38 44.21 -4.52
#